data_AF-A0A9P7TBH8-F1
#
_entry.id   AF-A0A9P7TBH8-F1
#
_cell.length_a   1.000
_cell.length_b   1.000
_cell.length_c   1.000
_cell.angle_alpha   90.00
_cell.angle_beta   90.00
_cell.angle_gamma   90.00
#
_symmetry.space_group_name_H-M   'P 1'
#
loop_
_entity.id
_entity.type
_entity.pdbx_description
1 polymer ?
#
loop_
_entity_poly.entity_id
_entity_poly.type
_entity_poly.pdbx_seq_one_letter_code
_entity_poly.pdbx_strand_id
1 'polypeptide(L)'
;MVKTLPIFLSALAVMSPMAQVFACTPGLDYCGWVLDRYGGQVWKEKGLRLNGLFHCTSENEAKMFKVCAFSCREGGTGKSDYC
;
A
#
# COMPACT_ATOMS: atom_id res chain seq x y z
N MET A 1 27.76 -30.45 -45.26
CA MET A 1 26.63 -30.19 -44.34
C MET A 1 27.15 -29.38 -43.18
N VAL A 2 26.81 -28.08 -43.08
CA VAL A 2 27.22 -27.20 -41.97
C VAL A 2 26.03 -27.05 -41.03
N LYS A 3 26.22 -27.41 -39.76
CA LYS A 3 25.18 -27.45 -38.73
C LYS A 3 25.38 -26.23 -37.83
N THR A 4 24.58 -25.18 -38.01
CA THR A 4 24.60 -23.99 -37.16
C THR A 4 23.80 -24.25 -35.89
N LEU A 5 24.46 -24.18 -34.74
CA LEU A 5 23.85 -24.34 -33.42
C LEU A 5 23.28 -22.98 -32.96
N PRO A 6 22.03 -22.89 -32.48
CA PRO A 6 21.50 -21.62 -31.98
C PRO A 6 22.01 -21.38 -30.56
N ILE A 7 22.64 -20.23 -30.35
CA ILE A 7 23.06 -19.74 -29.03
C ILE A 7 21.83 -19.10 -28.38
N PHE A 8 21.32 -19.71 -27.30
CA PHE A 8 20.24 -19.14 -26.52
C PHE A 8 20.76 -17.94 -25.70
N LEU A 9 20.31 -16.74 -26.05
CA LEU A 9 20.53 -15.52 -25.27
C LEU A 9 19.60 -15.53 -24.05
N SER A 10 20.15 -15.80 -22.86
CA SER A 10 19.44 -15.67 -21.59
C SER A 10 19.32 -14.19 -21.20
N ALA A 11 18.11 -13.65 -21.28
CA ALA A 11 17.80 -12.32 -20.76
C ALA A 11 17.81 -12.35 -19.22
N LEU A 12 18.70 -11.57 -18.59
CA LEU A 12 18.69 -11.31 -17.16
C LEU A 12 17.56 -10.32 -16.87
N ALA A 13 16.43 -10.82 -16.36
CA ALA A 13 15.41 -9.98 -15.77
C ALA A 13 16.00 -9.32 -14.50
N VAL A 14 16.33 -8.03 -14.60
CA VAL A 14 16.66 -7.21 -13.43
C VAL A 14 15.37 -7.05 -12.62
N MET A 15 15.21 -7.90 -11.61
CA MET A 15 14.18 -7.71 -10.59
C MET A 15 14.63 -6.56 -9.70
N SER A 16 14.17 -5.34 -9.99
CA SER A 16 14.32 -4.22 -9.09
C SER A 16 13.58 -4.56 -7.77
N PRO A 17 14.20 -4.35 -6.60
CA PRO A 17 13.52 -4.54 -5.34
C PRO A 17 12.60 -3.33 -5.15
N MET A 18 11.40 -3.39 -5.72
CA MET A 18 10.32 -2.55 -5.23
C MET A 18 10.00 -3.07 -3.84
N ALA A 19 10.56 -2.42 -2.82
CA ALA A 19 10.06 -2.54 -1.46
C ALA A 19 8.55 -2.34 -1.57
N GLN A 20 7.78 -3.39 -1.30
CA GLN A 20 6.34 -3.37 -1.44
C GLN A 20 5.80 -2.46 -0.34
N VAL A 21 5.72 -1.16 -0.65
CA VAL A 21 5.10 -0.17 0.20
C VAL A 21 3.63 -0.55 0.28
N PHE A 22 3.08 -0.65 1.48
CA PHE A 22 1.67 -0.94 1.67
C PHE A 22 0.84 0.16 0.97
N ALA A 23 0.15 -0.26 -0.09
CA ALA A 23 -0.88 0.51 -0.75
C ALA A 23 -2.22 0.20 -0.08
N CYS A 24 -3.03 1.22 0.18
CA CYS A 24 -4.38 1.00 0.69
C CYS A 24 -5.26 0.39 -0.42
N THR A 25 -6.24 -0.43 -0.05
CA THR A 25 -7.19 -0.99 -1.04
C THR A 25 -8.30 0.02 -1.34
N PRO A 26 -8.51 0.43 -2.61
CA PRO A 26 -9.56 1.37 -2.97
C PRO A 26 -10.95 0.90 -2.51
N GLY A 27 -11.72 1.82 -1.93
CA GLY A 27 -13.06 1.55 -1.41
C GLY A 27 -13.10 1.05 0.05
N LEU A 28 -11.95 0.76 0.67
CA LEU A 28 -11.86 0.47 2.10
C LEU A 28 -11.45 1.69 2.91
N ASP A 29 -11.83 1.69 4.19
CA ASP A 29 -11.41 2.70 5.15
C ASP A 29 -10.26 2.19 6.00
N TYR A 30 -9.29 3.06 6.30
CA TYR A 30 -8.11 2.74 7.09
C TYR A 30 -7.91 3.75 8.20
N CYS A 31 -7.52 3.27 9.38
CA CYS A 31 -7.04 4.12 10.46
C CYS A 31 -5.76 4.83 10.03
N GLY A 32 -5.62 6.09 10.44
CA GLY A 32 -4.41 6.87 10.18
C GLY A 32 -3.16 6.18 10.72
N TRP A 33 -3.24 5.51 11.87
CA TRP A 33 -2.13 4.74 12.42
C TRP A 33 -1.80 3.46 11.64
N VAL A 34 -2.77 2.84 10.95
CA VAL A 34 -2.55 1.67 10.08
C VAL A 34 -1.78 2.11 8.84
N LEU A 35 -2.22 3.20 8.21
CA LEU A 35 -1.53 3.81 7.08
C LEU A 35 -0.11 4.28 7.44
N ASP A 36 0.08 4.87 8.62
CA ASP A 36 1.41 5.28 9.11
C ASP A 36 2.33 4.07 9.37
N ARG A 37 1.80 3.01 9.99
CA ARG A 37 2.57 1.82 10.39
C ARG A 37 3.02 0.98 9.21
N TYR A 38 2.12 0.71 8.26
CA TYR A 38 2.38 -0.21 7.16
C TYR A 38 2.76 0.50 5.86
N GLY A 39 2.26 1.72 5.66
CA GLY A 39 2.44 2.52 4.45
C GLY A 39 3.81 3.16 4.26
N GLY A 40 4.69 3.10 5.25
CA GLY A 40 6.04 3.64 5.14
C GLY A 40 6.08 5.15 4.88
N GLN A 41 7.13 5.61 4.19
CA GLN A 41 7.44 7.04 4.08
C GLN A 41 6.38 7.85 3.31
N VAL A 42 5.77 7.24 2.28
CA VAL A 42 4.74 7.89 1.44
C VAL A 42 3.57 8.40 2.27
N TRP A 43 3.15 7.63 3.28
CA TRP A 43 2.03 7.98 4.14
C TRP A 43 2.43 8.91 5.28
N LYS A 44 3.67 8.80 5.78
CA LYS A 44 4.22 9.73 6.79
C LYS A 44 4.29 11.16 6.29
N GLU A 45 4.71 11.36 5.04
CA GLU A 45 4.82 12.69 4.43
C GLU A 45 3.46 13.36 4.18
N LYS A 46 2.37 12.59 4.15
CA LYS A 46 1.00 13.13 4.00
C LYS A 46 0.44 13.76 5.28
N GLY A 47 1.13 13.65 6.42
CA GLY A 47 0.67 14.27 7.68
C GLY A 47 -0.63 13.68 8.21
N LEU A 48 -0.71 12.34 8.27
CA LEU A 48 -1.90 11.64 8.72
C LEU A 48 -2.25 11.95 10.18
N ARG A 49 -3.55 12.10 10.43
CA ARG A 49 -4.09 12.15 11.79
C ARG A 49 -4.28 10.72 12.30
N LEU A 50 -3.48 10.29 13.28
CA LEU A 50 -3.42 8.88 13.70
C LEU A 50 -4.76 8.32 14.23
N ASN A 51 -5.61 9.16 14.82
CA ASN A 51 -6.97 8.81 15.26
C ASN A 51 -8.06 9.09 14.20
N GLY A 52 -7.66 9.40 12.97
CA GLY A 52 -8.56 9.59 11.83
C GLY A 52 -8.85 8.26 11.12
N LEU A 53 -10.03 8.18 10.51
CA LEU A 53 -10.45 7.16 9.58
C LEU A 53 -10.40 7.76 8.17
N PHE A 54 -9.67 7.11 7.26
CA PHE A 54 -9.39 7.59 5.91
C PHE A 54 -9.98 6.65 4.88
N HIS A 55 -10.78 7.18 3.96
CA HIS A 55 -11.31 6.43 2.85
C HIS A 55 -10.28 6.35 1.72
N CYS A 56 -9.89 5.13 1.35
CA CYS A 56 -8.92 4.91 0.28
C CYS A 56 -9.58 5.13 -1.09
N THR A 57 -9.13 6.15 -1.82
CA THR A 57 -9.62 6.48 -3.16
C THR A 57 -8.78 5.84 -4.26
N SER A 58 -7.48 5.67 -4.02
CA SER A 58 -6.56 4.94 -4.88
C SER A 58 -5.42 4.36 -4.03
N GLU A 59 -4.60 3.47 -4.59
CA GLU A 59 -3.55 2.73 -3.88
C GLU A 59 -2.65 3.58 -2.95
N ASN A 60 -2.37 4.83 -3.33
CA ASN A 60 -1.54 5.76 -2.54
C ASN A 60 -2.24 7.08 -2.20
N GLU A 61 -3.58 7.08 -2.27
CA GLU A 61 -4.40 8.23 -1.97
C GLU A 61 -5.57 7.83 -1.10
N ALA A 62 -5.66 8.43 0.09
CA ALA A 62 -6.80 8.30 0.96
C ALA A 62 -7.20 9.69 1.47
N LYS A 63 -8.50 9.90 1.61
CA LYS A 63 -9.09 11.14 2.10
C LYS A 63 -9.62 10.91 3.50
N MET A 64 -9.34 11.84 4.42
CA MET A 64 -9.89 11.73 5.77
C MET A 64 -11.42 11.79 5.70
N PHE A 65 -12.06 10.74 6.17
CA PHE A 65 -13.51 10.62 6.19
C PHE A 65 -14.08 11.02 7.56
N LYS A 66 -13.43 10.62 8.65
CA LYS A 66 -13.90 10.87 10.02
C LYS A 66 -12.74 10.95 11.01
N VAL A 67 -12.93 11.64 12.14
CA VAL A 67 -12.03 11.54 13.31
C VAL A 67 -12.73 10.70 14.38
N CYS A 68 -12.04 9.67 14.89
CA CYS A 68 -12.58 8.83 15.95
C CYS A 68 -12.50 9.56 17.31
N ALA A 69 -13.60 9.52 18.07
CA ALA A 69 -13.71 10.20 19.36
C ALA A 69 -12.76 9.60 20.43
N PHE A 70 -12.55 8.29 20.40
CA PHE A 70 -11.71 7.58 21.36
C PHE A 70 -10.52 6.90 20.68
N SER A 71 -10.79 5.94 19.80
CA SER A 71 -9.77 5.15 19.13
C SER A 71 -10.27 4.70 17.76
N CYS A 72 -9.35 4.51 16.83
CA CYS A 72 -9.60 3.83 15.57
C CYS A 72 -9.09 2.38 15.68
N ARG A 73 -9.88 1.41 15.25
CA ARG A 73 -9.55 -0.03 15.32
C ARG A 73 -9.42 -0.62 13.93
N GLU A 74 -8.41 -1.47 13.79
CA GLU A 74 -8.16 -2.22 12.56
C GLU A 74 -9.25 -3.29 12.37
N GLY A 75 -9.88 -3.30 11.19
CA GLY A 75 -10.92 -4.27 10.83
C GLY A 75 -10.37 -5.65 10.46
N GLY A 76 -9.07 -5.70 10.16
CA GLY A 76 -8.37 -6.88 9.64
C GLY A 76 -8.39 -6.96 8.12
N THR A 77 -7.72 -7.98 7.58
CA THR A 77 -7.51 -8.14 6.13
C THR A 77 -8.80 -8.12 5.34
N GLY A 78 -8.87 -7.24 4.32
CA GLY A 78 -10.01 -7.13 3.40
C GLY A 78 -11.25 -6.47 4.00
N LYS A 79 -11.14 -5.84 5.18
CA LYS A 79 -12.25 -5.14 5.85
C LYS A 79 -11.87 -3.69 6.12
N SER A 80 -12.86 -2.80 6.11
CA SER A 80 -12.67 -1.44 6.56
C SER A 80 -12.38 -1.39 8.06
N ASP A 81 -11.46 -0.51 8.42
CA ASP A 81 -11.24 -0.06 9.78
C ASP A 81 -12.43 0.76 10.29
N TYR A 82 -12.51 0.96 11.60
CA TYR A 82 -13.66 1.63 12.20
C TYR A 82 -13.31 2.43 13.45
N CYS A 83 -14.16 3.44 13.71
CA CYS A 83 -14.36 4.00 15.04
C CYS A 83 -15.55 3.24 15.68
#